data_AF-A0A7C5KDL4-F1
#
_entry.id   AF-A0A7C5KDL4-F1
#
_cell.length_a   1.000
_cell.length_b   1.000
_cell.length_c   1.000
_cell.angle_alpha   90.00
_cell.angle_beta   90.00
_cell.angle_gamma   90.00
#
_symmetry.space_group_name_H-M   'P 1'
#
loop_
_entity.id
_entity.type
_entity.pdbx_description
1 polymer ?
#
loop_
_entity_poly.entity_id
_entity_poly.type
_entity_poly.pdbx_seq_one_letter_code
_entity_poly.pdbx_strand_id
1 'polypeptide(L)'
;MKKAGRNGIVPLLTVLLGALLCGKAFPQAGKKPRPPRRTSPLGKESPKDKAVIERIRNNYRETRKGRSLSANVQILLELKNREKIKGIVRNGRFVERDAGLDFVPADKRIPGAGLRIWYYNNTSSYIFIQYKYIKNYKIIRRLSDLQVKEIGDKIRERERREAALARKKARERIEAIKRRLQGEKVEEKLEKLAEKIQENEKEAKARMERAKLLKEFPPDEGWGPKRIQEINLRKIALHVYPNEKEKRFIQVFEEWQKAFKEAQETQKKEKVLEKAMKGGKEGK
;
A
#
# COMPACT_ATOMS: atom_id res chain seq x y z
N MET A 1 1.11 45.67 32.58
CA MET A 1 2.33 45.58 31.73
C MET A 1 2.16 44.43 30.74
N LYS A 2 1.93 44.72 29.46
CA LYS A 2 1.72 43.74 28.38
C LYS A 2 3.07 43.36 27.77
N LYS A 3 3.46 42.08 27.79
CA LYS A 3 4.60 41.57 27.01
C LYS A 3 4.09 41.02 25.67
N ALA A 4 4.50 41.66 24.58
CA ALA A 4 4.28 41.20 23.22
C ALA A 4 5.29 40.09 22.88
N GLY A 5 4.80 38.90 22.54
CA GLY A 5 5.60 37.81 21.99
C GLY A 5 5.70 37.94 20.47
N ARG A 6 6.90 38.24 19.96
CA ARG A 6 7.23 38.28 18.53
C ARG A 6 7.39 36.85 17.99
N ASN A 7 6.58 36.49 17.00
CA ASN A 7 6.78 35.29 16.19
C ASN A 7 7.97 35.51 15.25
N GLY A 8 9.07 34.80 15.52
CA GLY A 8 10.22 34.72 14.62
C GLY A 8 9.93 33.76 13.47
N ILE A 9 9.71 34.31 12.28
CA ILE A 9 9.72 33.60 11.00
C ILE A 9 11.18 33.34 10.66
N VAL A 10 11.61 32.08 10.63
CA VAL A 10 12.93 31.70 10.13
C VAL A 10 12.81 31.40 8.63
N PRO A 11 13.50 32.15 7.74
CA PRO A 11 13.53 31.81 6.32
C PRO A 11 14.47 30.64 6.09
N LEU A 12 13.96 29.54 5.53
CA LEU A 12 14.81 28.43 5.11
C LEU A 12 15.48 28.79 3.77
N LEU A 13 16.79 28.92 3.87
CA LEU A 13 17.75 29.27 2.83
C LEU A 13 17.61 28.39 1.59
N THR A 14 17.49 29.04 0.43
CA THR A 14 17.59 28.46 -0.92
C THR A 14 18.98 28.74 -1.46
N VAL A 15 19.89 27.76 -1.40
CA VAL A 15 21.29 27.81 -1.86
C VAL A 15 21.71 26.32 -1.97
N LEU A 16 22.31 25.73 -3.00
CA LEU A 16 23.05 26.17 -4.17
C LEU A 16 22.96 25.08 -5.24
N LEU A 17 22.64 25.54 -6.44
CA LEU A 17 23.13 25.10 -7.73
C LEU A 17 24.60 24.61 -7.71
N GLY A 18 24.92 23.62 -8.54
CA GLY A 18 26.18 23.62 -9.29
C GLY A 18 27.30 22.71 -8.79
N ALA A 19 27.40 21.51 -9.37
CA ALA A 19 28.70 20.87 -9.58
C ALA A 19 28.71 20.19 -10.95
N LEU A 20 29.64 20.69 -11.77
CA LEU A 20 29.88 20.40 -13.17
C LEU A 20 30.07 18.90 -13.46
N LEU A 21 29.31 18.43 -14.43
CA LEU A 21 29.64 17.27 -15.25
C LEU A 21 30.73 17.67 -16.27
N CYS A 22 32.00 17.56 -15.88
CA CYS A 22 33.09 17.48 -16.87
C CYS A 22 33.14 16.05 -17.43
N GLY A 23 32.25 15.78 -18.39
CA GLY A 23 32.33 14.59 -19.22
C GLY A 23 33.53 14.67 -20.15
N LYS A 24 34.59 13.91 -19.86
CA LYS A 24 35.64 13.62 -20.84
C LYS A 24 35.02 12.76 -21.95
N ALA A 25 34.79 13.37 -23.10
CA ALA A 25 34.47 12.67 -24.34
C ALA A 25 35.66 11.75 -24.69
N PHE A 26 35.49 10.44 -24.48
CA PHE A 26 36.39 9.45 -25.06
C PHE A 26 36.11 9.42 -26.58
N PRO A 27 37.11 9.69 -27.44
CA PRO A 27 36.95 9.50 -28.87
C PRO A 27 36.72 8.00 -29.13
N GLN A 28 35.50 7.64 -29.54
CA GLN A 28 35.26 6.32 -30.10
C GLN A 28 36.01 6.25 -31.43
N ALA A 29 37.19 5.62 -31.40
CA ALA A 29 37.90 5.21 -32.59
C ALA A 29 36.93 4.43 -33.48
N GLY A 30 36.59 5.02 -34.64
CA GLY A 30 35.68 4.47 -35.62
C GLY A 30 36.14 3.09 -36.07
N LYS A 31 35.57 2.05 -35.47
CA LYS A 31 35.69 0.69 -35.98
C LYS A 31 34.94 0.66 -37.31
N LYS A 32 35.70 0.65 -38.41
CA LYS A 32 35.19 0.45 -39.78
C LYS A 32 34.14 -0.67 -39.75
N PRO A 33 32.96 -0.49 -40.38
CA PRO A 33 31.95 -1.53 -40.44
C PRO A 33 32.59 -2.79 -41.03
N ARG A 34 32.62 -3.88 -40.25
CA ARG A 34 33.06 -5.17 -40.76
C ARG A 34 32.14 -5.51 -41.95
N PRO A 35 32.69 -5.90 -43.10
CA PRO A 35 31.87 -6.32 -44.23
C PRO A 35 30.92 -7.44 -43.77
N PRO A 36 29.69 -7.49 -44.30
CA PRO A 36 28.74 -8.55 -43.98
C PRO A 36 29.44 -9.89 -44.18
N ARG A 37 29.59 -10.65 -43.09
CA ARG A 37 30.19 -11.97 -43.10
C ARG A 37 29.35 -12.80 -44.07
N ARG A 38 29.90 -13.11 -45.25
CA ARG A 38 29.29 -14.02 -46.23
C ARG A 38 28.81 -15.24 -45.46
N THR A 39 27.50 -15.36 -45.29
CA THR A 39 26.88 -16.55 -44.73
C THR A 39 27.23 -17.67 -45.70
N SER A 40 28.03 -18.62 -45.22
CA SER A 40 28.34 -19.84 -45.95
C SER A 40 27.04 -20.44 -46.49
N PRO A 41 27.03 -20.96 -47.73
CA PRO A 41 25.83 -21.51 -48.36
C PRO A 41 25.21 -22.54 -47.43
N LEU A 42 23.90 -22.46 -47.24
CA LEU A 42 23.10 -23.32 -46.37
C LEU A 42 23.57 -24.77 -46.50
N GLY A 43 24.30 -25.23 -45.49
CA GLY A 43 24.65 -26.64 -45.37
C GLY A 43 23.35 -27.43 -45.36
N LYS A 44 23.30 -28.49 -46.18
CA LYS A 44 22.16 -29.41 -46.25
C LYS A 44 21.74 -29.77 -44.82
N GLU A 45 20.53 -29.34 -44.44
CA GLU A 45 19.99 -29.55 -43.10
C GLU A 45 20.10 -31.02 -42.73
N SER A 46 20.75 -31.32 -41.60
CA SER A 46 20.90 -32.69 -41.18
C SER A 46 19.50 -33.28 -40.87
N PRO A 47 19.28 -34.58 -41.07
CA PRO A 47 18.01 -35.23 -40.70
C PRO A 47 17.59 -34.98 -39.25
N LYS A 48 18.56 -34.74 -38.34
CA LYS A 48 18.30 -34.38 -36.94
C LYS A 48 17.67 -32.99 -36.79
N ASP A 49 18.05 -32.02 -37.62
CA ASP A 49 17.51 -30.67 -37.57
C ASP A 49 16.05 -30.63 -38.03
N LYS A 50 15.70 -31.42 -39.05
CA LYS A 50 14.31 -31.56 -39.52
C LYS A 50 13.39 -32.11 -38.42
N ALA A 51 13.83 -33.14 -37.70
CA ALA A 51 13.07 -33.71 -36.58
C ALA A 51 12.89 -32.70 -35.42
N VAL A 52 13.92 -31.89 -35.13
CA VAL A 52 13.85 -30.83 -34.11
C VAL A 52 12.87 -29.74 -34.55
N ILE A 53 12.93 -29.27 -35.80
CA ILE A 53 12.02 -28.26 -36.36
C ILE A 53 10.57 -28.76 -36.33
N GLU A 54 10.33 -30.01 -36.70
CA GLU A 54 8.99 -30.61 -36.69
C GLU A 54 8.43 -30.75 -35.28
N ARG A 55 9.26 -31.18 -34.31
CA ARG A 55 8.91 -31.21 -32.88
C ARG A 55 8.57 -29.81 -32.35
N ILE A 56 9.31 -28.77 -32.76
CA ILE A 56 9.02 -27.38 -32.41
C ILE A 56 7.67 -26.95 -33.01
N ARG A 57 7.42 -27.23 -34.29
CA ARG A 57 6.19 -26.86 -35.00
C ARG A 57 4.95 -27.56 -34.41
N ASN A 58 5.05 -28.84 -34.05
CA ASN A 58 3.97 -29.58 -33.38
C ASN A 58 3.68 -29.02 -31.98
N ASN A 59 4.71 -28.69 -31.20
CA ASN A 59 4.52 -28.01 -29.91
C ASN A 59 3.81 -26.65 -30.06
N TYR A 60 4.17 -25.84 -31.07
CA TYR A 60 3.46 -24.58 -31.34
C TYR A 60 2.00 -24.81 -31.73
N ARG A 61 1.71 -25.85 -32.51
CA ARG A 61 0.33 -26.24 -32.86
C ARG A 61 -0.47 -26.65 -31.62
N GLU A 62 0.10 -27.45 -30.73
CA GLU A 62 -0.55 -27.87 -29.49
C GLU A 62 -0.80 -26.69 -28.53
N THR A 63 0.18 -25.79 -28.42
CA THR A 63 0.03 -24.54 -27.64
C THR A 63 -1.09 -23.66 -28.20
N ARG A 64 -1.20 -23.55 -29.53
CA ARG A 64 -2.26 -22.80 -30.20
C ARG A 64 -3.64 -23.46 -30.05
N LYS A 65 -3.67 -24.79 -29.88
CA LYS A 65 -4.87 -25.60 -29.61
C LYS A 65 -5.25 -25.65 -28.12
N GLY A 66 -4.52 -24.97 -27.24
CA GLY A 66 -4.81 -24.95 -25.80
C GLY A 66 -4.45 -26.23 -25.05
N ARG A 67 -3.72 -27.18 -25.67
CA ARG A 67 -3.17 -28.34 -24.94
C ARG A 67 -2.04 -27.84 -24.04
N SER A 68 -2.21 -28.02 -22.73
CA SER A 68 -1.23 -27.66 -21.71
C SER A 68 0.08 -28.43 -21.96
N LEU A 69 1.14 -27.71 -22.32
CA LEU A 69 2.48 -28.26 -22.23
C LEU A 69 2.73 -28.55 -20.75
N SER A 70 2.84 -29.80 -20.32
CA SER A 70 3.06 -30.12 -18.89
C SER A 70 4.40 -29.61 -18.35
N ALA A 71 5.26 -29.04 -19.19
CA ALA A 71 6.58 -28.55 -18.82
C ALA A 71 6.56 -27.15 -18.21
N ASN A 72 7.39 -26.92 -17.20
CA ASN A 72 7.69 -25.58 -16.72
C ASN A 72 8.47 -24.80 -17.78
N VAL A 73 8.20 -23.50 -17.90
CA VAL A 73 8.89 -22.66 -18.87
C VAL A 73 9.35 -21.35 -18.24
N GLN A 74 10.53 -20.90 -18.66
CA GLN A 74 10.97 -19.54 -18.40
C GLN A 74 10.49 -18.63 -19.53
N ILE A 75 9.78 -17.57 -19.19
CA ILE A 75 9.21 -16.63 -20.17
C ILE A 75 9.79 -15.22 -19.98
N LEU A 76 9.81 -14.48 -21.08
CA LEU A 76 9.97 -13.03 -21.12
C LEU A 76 8.66 -12.44 -21.64
N LEU A 77 7.92 -11.78 -20.77
CA LEU A 77 6.69 -11.07 -21.06
C LEU A 77 7.01 -9.62 -21.44
N GLU A 78 6.38 -9.11 -22.48
CA GLU A 78 6.36 -7.68 -22.82
C GLU A 78 4.93 -7.16 -22.61
N LEU A 79 4.79 -6.16 -21.75
CA LEU A 79 3.53 -5.50 -21.45
C LEU A 79 3.23 -4.41 -22.48
N LYS A 80 1.97 -3.95 -22.53
CA LYS A 80 1.55 -2.85 -23.43
C LYS A 80 2.27 -1.52 -23.13
N ASN A 81 2.68 -1.30 -21.89
CA ASN A 81 3.51 -0.16 -21.47
C ASN A 81 5.00 -0.31 -21.86
N ARG A 82 5.38 -1.38 -22.58
CA ARG A 82 6.76 -1.75 -22.99
C ARG A 82 7.66 -2.26 -21.86
N GLU A 83 7.15 -2.41 -20.65
CA GLU A 83 7.89 -3.06 -19.57
C GLU A 83 8.08 -4.56 -19.88
N LYS A 84 9.25 -5.08 -19.52
CA LYS A 84 9.61 -6.48 -19.75
C LYS A 84 9.75 -7.21 -18.42
N ILE A 85 9.00 -8.29 -18.29
CA ILE A 85 8.95 -9.12 -17.08
C ILE A 85 9.52 -10.49 -17.40
N LYS A 86 10.48 -10.95 -16.61
CA LYS A 86 11.03 -12.30 -16.70
C LYS A 86 10.58 -13.12 -15.51
N GLY A 87 10.14 -14.35 -15.76
CA GLY A 87 9.77 -15.27 -14.69
C GLY A 87 9.45 -16.67 -15.21
N ILE A 88 8.82 -17.49 -14.37
CA ILE A 88 8.57 -18.91 -14.66
C ILE A 88 7.06 -19.19 -14.62
N VAL A 89 6.55 -19.86 -15.66
CA VAL A 89 5.21 -20.44 -15.66
C VAL A 89 5.36 -21.91 -15.29
N ARG A 90 4.63 -22.35 -14.27
CA ARG A 90 4.68 -23.73 -13.78
C ARG A 90 3.66 -24.61 -14.49
N ASN A 91 3.99 -25.88 -14.68
CA ASN A 91 3.11 -26.92 -15.23
C ASN A 91 2.49 -26.56 -16.61
N GLY A 92 3.15 -25.64 -17.34
CA GLY A 92 2.67 -24.94 -18.54
C GLY A 92 1.19 -24.56 -18.56
N ARG A 93 0.67 -24.09 -17.43
CA ARG A 93 -0.63 -23.42 -17.36
C ARG A 93 -0.49 -21.96 -17.80
N PHE A 94 -0.48 -21.73 -19.11
CA PHE A 94 -0.30 -20.39 -19.68
C PHE A 94 -1.55 -19.52 -19.56
N VAL A 95 -2.72 -20.12 -19.54
CA VAL A 95 -3.98 -19.38 -19.52
C VAL A 95 -4.77 -19.83 -18.32
N GLU A 96 -4.79 -18.98 -17.31
CA GLU A 96 -5.54 -19.18 -16.08
C GLU A 96 -6.49 -18.00 -15.86
N ARG A 97 -7.58 -18.22 -15.13
CA ARG A 97 -8.43 -17.14 -14.60
C ARG A 97 -8.53 -17.28 -13.09
N ASP A 98 -8.63 -16.15 -12.42
CA ASP A 98 -8.93 -16.09 -11.00
C ASP A 98 -10.36 -16.61 -10.74
N ALA A 99 -10.48 -17.58 -9.84
CA ALA A 99 -11.74 -18.15 -9.38
C ALA A 99 -11.89 -18.00 -7.85
N GLY A 100 -11.23 -17.00 -7.25
CA GLY A 100 -11.26 -16.70 -5.83
C GLY A 100 -10.01 -17.23 -5.11
N LEU A 101 -10.12 -18.39 -4.48
CA LEU A 101 -9.00 -19.02 -3.76
C LEU A 101 -8.02 -19.74 -4.70
N ASP A 102 -8.51 -20.16 -5.87
CA ASP A 102 -7.76 -20.92 -6.85
C ASP A 102 -7.74 -20.23 -8.21
N PHE A 103 -6.80 -20.64 -9.06
CA PHE A 103 -6.89 -20.33 -10.48
C PHE A 103 -7.15 -21.59 -11.26
N VAL A 104 -8.08 -21.46 -12.19
CA VAL A 104 -8.50 -22.54 -13.07
C VAL A 104 -7.99 -22.28 -14.49
N PRO A 105 -7.64 -23.33 -15.25
CA PRO A 105 -7.36 -23.19 -16.67
C PRO A 105 -8.52 -22.50 -17.38
N ALA A 106 -8.22 -21.59 -18.30
CA ALA A 106 -9.20 -20.81 -19.05
C ALA A 106 -8.79 -20.66 -20.52
N ASP A 107 -9.71 -20.23 -21.38
CA ASP A 107 -9.37 -19.76 -22.72
C ASP A 107 -8.89 -18.30 -22.66
N LYS A 108 -7.96 -17.92 -23.54
CA LYS A 108 -7.42 -16.57 -23.67
C LYS A 108 -8.52 -15.54 -23.97
N ARG A 109 -9.63 -15.98 -24.58
CA ARG A 109 -10.79 -15.15 -24.92
C ARG A 109 -11.64 -14.77 -23.69
N ILE A 110 -11.53 -15.52 -22.59
CA ILE A 110 -12.33 -15.27 -21.40
C ILE A 110 -11.83 -13.99 -20.69
N PRO A 111 -12.71 -13.02 -20.40
CA PRO A 111 -12.32 -11.82 -19.67
C PRO A 111 -11.78 -12.19 -18.28
N GLY A 112 -10.66 -11.55 -17.90
CA GLY A 112 -9.95 -11.86 -16.66
C GLY A 112 -8.93 -13.00 -16.78
N ALA A 113 -8.86 -13.72 -17.92
CA ALA A 113 -7.80 -14.68 -18.16
C ALA A 113 -6.42 -14.00 -18.25
N GLY A 114 -5.39 -14.69 -17.79
CA GLY A 114 -4.04 -14.17 -17.67
C GLY A 114 -2.97 -15.24 -17.49
N LEU A 115 -1.76 -14.76 -17.22
CA LEU A 115 -0.56 -15.56 -16.96
C LEU A 115 -0.16 -15.43 -15.49
N ARG A 116 0.06 -16.56 -14.82
CA ARG A 116 0.70 -16.60 -13.49
C ARG A 116 2.20 -16.78 -13.63
N ILE A 117 2.95 -15.80 -13.14
CA ILE A 117 4.41 -15.74 -13.26
C ILE A 117 5.02 -15.87 -11.88
N TRP A 118 5.71 -16.99 -11.65
CA TRP A 118 6.46 -17.26 -10.44
C TRP A 118 7.87 -16.66 -10.52
N TYR A 119 8.44 -16.39 -9.35
CA TYR A 119 9.81 -15.93 -9.20
C TYR A 119 10.12 -14.59 -9.89
N TYR A 120 9.11 -13.73 -9.96
CA TYR A 120 9.27 -12.36 -10.40
C TYR A 120 10.22 -11.61 -9.44
N ASN A 121 11.14 -10.80 -9.97
CA ASN A 121 12.11 -10.05 -9.16
C ASN A 121 12.92 -10.88 -8.14
N ASN A 122 13.11 -12.19 -8.40
CA ASN A 122 13.78 -13.13 -7.49
C ASN A 122 13.10 -13.30 -6.12
N THR A 123 11.79 -13.07 -6.01
CA THR A 123 11.02 -13.38 -4.79
C THR A 123 10.35 -14.75 -4.90
N SER A 124 9.98 -15.37 -3.79
CA SER A 124 9.28 -16.67 -3.77
C SER A 124 7.79 -16.57 -4.16
N SER A 125 7.29 -15.36 -4.35
CA SER A 125 5.92 -15.06 -4.73
C SER A 125 5.65 -15.23 -6.24
N TYR A 126 4.37 -15.16 -6.59
CA TYR A 126 3.91 -15.06 -7.97
C TYR A 126 3.18 -13.74 -8.20
N ILE A 127 3.08 -13.35 -9.46
CA ILE A 127 2.20 -12.28 -9.92
C ILE A 127 1.25 -12.85 -10.97
N PHE A 128 0.02 -12.35 -11.01
CA PHE A 128 -0.96 -12.72 -12.03
C PHE A 128 -1.19 -11.51 -12.95
N ILE A 129 -0.96 -11.69 -14.25
CA ILE A 129 -1.08 -10.62 -15.24
C ILE A 129 -2.15 -10.99 -16.26
N GLN A 130 -3.24 -10.23 -16.29
CA GLN A 130 -4.31 -10.40 -17.26
C GLN A 130 -3.83 -10.17 -18.70
N TYR A 131 -4.33 -10.96 -19.65
CA TYR A 131 -3.96 -10.86 -21.07
C TYR A 131 -4.24 -9.49 -21.69
N LYS A 132 -5.19 -8.73 -21.14
CA LYS A 132 -5.50 -7.36 -21.59
C LYS A 132 -4.30 -6.41 -21.48
N TYR A 133 -3.34 -6.68 -20.60
CA TYR A 133 -2.12 -5.89 -20.40
C TYR A 133 -0.90 -6.45 -21.15
N ILE A 134 -1.00 -7.66 -21.66
CA ILE A 134 0.11 -8.37 -22.29
C ILE A 134 0.15 -8.00 -23.78
N LYS A 135 1.30 -7.51 -24.24
CA LYS A 135 1.54 -7.24 -25.65
C LYS A 135 2.08 -8.47 -26.35
N ASN A 136 3.15 -9.07 -25.81
CA ASN A 136 3.76 -10.28 -26.35
C ASN A 136 4.41 -11.11 -25.23
N TYR A 137 4.69 -12.39 -25.47
CA TYR A 137 5.54 -13.20 -24.60
C TYR A 137 6.44 -14.11 -25.44
N LYS A 138 7.66 -14.33 -24.95
CA LYS A 138 8.64 -15.22 -25.56
C LYS A 138 9.05 -16.30 -24.56
N ILE A 139 8.95 -17.57 -24.96
CA ILE A 139 9.50 -18.67 -24.18
C ILE A 139 11.02 -18.65 -24.39
N ILE A 140 11.76 -18.46 -23.30
CA ILE A 140 13.24 -18.46 -23.33
C ILE A 140 13.74 -19.90 -23.34
N ARG A 141 13.31 -20.71 -22.36
CA ARG A 141 13.74 -22.10 -22.21
C ARG A 141 12.70 -22.91 -21.44
N ARG A 142 12.73 -24.23 -21.66
CA ARG A 142 12.00 -25.22 -20.84
C ARG A 142 12.83 -25.55 -19.61
N LEU A 143 12.16 -25.74 -18.48
CA LEU A 143 12.77 -26.10 -17.21
C LEU A 143 12.21 -27.44 -16.74
N SER A 144 13.09 -28.31 -16.22
CA SER A 144 12.66 -29.50 -15.49
C SER A 144 12.11 -29.12 -14.11
N ASP A 145 11.34 -30.00 -13.49
CA ASP A 145 10.87 -29.79 -12.11
C ASP A 145 12.03 -29.62 -11.13
N LEU A 146 13.13 -30.35 -11.33
CA LEU A 146 14.34 -30.23 -10.53
C LEU A 146 14.95 -28.82 -10.65
N GLN A 147 15.04 -28.26 -11.86
CA GLN A 147 15.54 -26.90 -12.06
C GLN A 147 14.64 -25.84 -11.43
N VAL A 148 13.33 -26.02 -11.49
CA VAL A 148 12.38 -25.11 -10.83
C VAL A 148 12.50 -25.17 -9.31
N LYS A 149 12.71 -26.37 -8.76
CA LYS A 149 12.96 -26.59 -7.33
C LYS A 149 14.25 -25.89 -6.90
N GLU A 150 15.36 -26.09 -7.61
CA GLU A 150 16.65 -25.45 -7.32
C GLU A 150 16.56 -23.91 -7.35
N ILE A 151 15.84 -23.33 -8.32
CA ILE A 151 15.60 -21.88 -8.37
C ILE A 151 14.82 -21.42 -7.14
N GLY A 152 13.77 -22.15 -6.76
CA GLY A 152 12.97 -21.85 -5.57
C GLY A 152 13.74 -22.01 -4.26
N ASP A 153 14.64 -22.99 -4.15
CA ASP A 153 15.51 -23.17 -2.99
C ASP A 153 16.50 -22.01 -2.86
N LYS A 154 17.16 -21.60 -3.96
CA LYS A 154 18.09 -20.46 -3.99
C LYS A 154 17.42 -19.14 -3.60
N ILE A 155 16.18 -18.93 -4.04
CA ILE A 155 15.40 -17.74 -3.68
C ILE A 155 15.06 -17.76 -2.19
N ARG A 156 14.53 -18.87 -1.67
CA ARG A 156 14.19 -19.00 -0.24
C ARG A 156 15.41 -18.84 0.67
N GLU A 157 16.55 -19.38 0.28
CA GLU A 157 17.80 -19.22 1.02
C GLU A 157 18.25 -17.74 1.05
N ARG A 158 18.17 -17.04 -0.08
CA ARG A 158 18.45 -15.61 -0.16
C ARG A 158 17.50 -14.79 0.72
N GLU A 159 16.19 -15.02 0.61
CA GLU A 159 15.18 -14.35 1.43
C GLU A 159 15.42 -14.59 2.93
N ARG A 160 15.78 -15.82 3.32
CA ARG A 160 16.12 -16.15 4.71
C ARG A 160 17.37 -15.39 5.19
N ARG A 161 18.41 -15.29 4.36
CA ARG A 161 19.63 -14.53 4.68
C ARG A 161 19.35 -13.04 4.81
N GLU A 162 18.61 -12.46 3.87
CA GLU A 162 18.23 -11.04 3.90
C GLU A 162 17.35 -10.72 5.11
N ALA A 163 16.37 -11.59 5.43
CA ALA A 163 15.55 -11.45 6.63
C ALA A 163 16.36 -11.55 7.93
N ALA A 164 17.35 -12.45 8.00
CA ALA A 164 18.23 -12.57 9.16
C ALA A 164 19.09 -11.31 9.34
N LEU A 165 19.66 -10.77 8.24
CA LEU A 165 20.42 -9.52 8.27
C LEU A 165 19.54 -8.32 8.67
N ALA A 166 18.31 -8.24 8.14
CA ALA A 166 17.36 -7.19 8.51
C ALA A 166 16.99 -7.26 10.00
N ARG A 167 16.75 -8.46 10.54
CA ARG A 167 16.51 -8.69 11.97
C ARG A 167 17.71 -8.29 12.82
N LYS A 168 18.93 -8.63 12.40
CA LYS A 168 20.16 -8.23 13.09
C LYS A 168 20.29 -6.71 13.14
N LYS A 169 20.16 -6.03 12.00
CA LYS A 169 20.20 -4.55 11.92
C LYS A 169 19.09 -3.89 12.75
N ALA A 170 17.88 -4.45 12.75
CA ALA A 170 16.78 -3.95 13.57
C ALA A 170 17.09 -4.05 15.07
N ARG A 171 17.67 -5.18 15.51
CA ARG A 171 18.12 -5.37 16.90
C ARG A 171 19.21 -4.37 17.27
N GLU A 172 20.25 -4.24 16.43
CA GLU A 172 21.32 -3.26 16.65
C GLU A 172 20.79 -1.82 16.72
N ARG A 173 19.81 -1.47 15.88
CA ARG A 173 19.16 -0.15 15.92
C ARG A 173 18.36 0.07 17.20
N ILE A 174 17.60 -0.92 17.65
CA ILE A 174 16.86 -0.86 18.91
C ILE A 174 17.82 -0.73 20.08
N GLU A 175 18.92 -1.49 20.08
CA GLU A 175 19.93 -1.42 21.13
C GLU A 175 20.66 -0.08 21.14
N ALA A 176 21.01 0.47 19.96
CA ALA A 176 21.59 1.80 19.85
C ALA A 176 20.64 2.89 20.33
N ILE A 177 19.34 2.78 20.03
CA ILE A 177 18.32 3.67 20.59
C ILE A 177 18.28 3.51 22.11
N LYS A 178 18.24 2.29 22.64
CA LYS A 178 18.24 2.02 24.08
C LYS A 178 19.47 2.59 24.78
N ARG A 179 20.67 2.46 24.20
CA ARG A 179 21.92 3.03 24.75
C ARG A 179 21.91 4.56 24.75
N ARG A 180 21.43 5.19 23.66
CA ARG A 180 21.24 6.65 23.61
C ARG A 180 20.24 7.13 24.65
N LEU A 181 19.20 6.34 24.85
CA LEU A 181 18.16 6.62 25.81
C LEU A 181 18.66 6.46 27.27
N GLN A 182 19.46 5.45 27.57
CA GLN A 182 20.03 5.26 28.91
C GLN A 182 21.03 6.35 29.33
N GLY A 183 21.58 7.12 28.39
CA GLY A 183 22.54 8.19 28.69
C GLY A 183 21.94 9.53 29.16
N GLU A 184 20.67 9.82 28.89
CA GLU A 184 20.09 11.15 29.19
C GLU A 184 18.58 11.08 29.49
N LYS A 185 18.19 11.18 30.76
CA LYS A 185 16.83 11.61 31.19
C LYS A 185 15.65 10.85 30.56
N VAL A 186 15.82 9.57 30.24
CA VAL A 186 14.75 8.82 29.56
C VAL A 186 13.69 8.29 30.49
N GLU A 187 14.05 7.94 31.73
CA GLU A 187 13.03 7.59 32.72
C GLU A 187 12.07 8.78 32.93
N GLU A 188 12.60 9.98 33.10
CA GLU A 188 11.80 11.20 33.23
C GLU A 188 10.94 11.50 31.97
N LYS A 189 11.46 11.27 30.76
CA LYS A 189 10.69 11.44 29.52
C LYS A 189 9.65 10.35 29.31
N LEU A 190 9.93 9.11 29.72
CA LEU A 190 9.00 7.98 29.63
C LEU A 190 7.85 8.14 30.62
N GLU A 191 8.12 8.58 31.84
CA GLU A 191 7.08 8.90 32.83
C GLU A 191 6.19 10.03 32.33
N LYS A 192 6.76 11.15 31.86
CA LYS A 192 5.99 12.25 31.27
C LYS A 192 5.19 11.85 30.03
N LEU A 193 5.69 10.89 29.23
CA LEU A 193 4.96 10.35 28.08
C LEU A 193 3.83 9.42 28.53
N ALA A 194 4.06 8.58 29.55
CA ALA A 194 3.04 7.70 30.10
C ALA A 194 1.89 8.50 30.73
N GLU A 195 2.20 9.55 31.49
CA GLU A 195 1.20 10.48 32.04
C GLU A 195 0.38 11.15 30.94
N LYS A 196 1.03 11.66 29.88
CA LYS A 196 0.33 12.24 28.72
C LYS A 196 -0.52 11.24 27.96
N ILE A 197 -0.09 9.99 27.85
CA ILE A 197 -0.89 8.93 27.20
C ILE A 197 -2.13 8.64 28.05
N GLN A 198 -1.99 8.51 29.37
CA GLN A 198 -3.13 8.29 30.25
C GLN A 198 -4.11 9.48 30.26
N GLU A 199 -3.60 10.71 30.24
CA GLU A 199 -4.42 11.91 30.12
C GLU A 199 -5.19 11.94 28.79
N ASN A 200 -4.49 11.72 27.67
CA ASN A 200 -5.11 11.63 26.34
C ASN A 200 -6.13 10.49 26.23
N GLU A 201 -5.88 9.34 26.85
CA GLU A 201 -6.82 8.22 26.88
C GLU A 201 -8.08 8.54 27.69
N LYS A 202 -7.92 9.20 28.85
CA LYS A 202 -9.05 9.68 29.67
C LYS A 202 -9.86 10.71 28.91
N GLU A 203 -9.21 11.67 28.24
CA GLU A 203 -9.87 12.66 27.40
C GLU A 203 -10.58 12.01 26.20
N ALA A 204 -9.95 11.04 25.54
CA ALA A 204 -10.57 10.32 24.42
C ALA A 204 -11.81 9.53 24.86
N LYS A 205 -11.74 8.84 26.01
CA LYS A 205 -12.89 8.15 26.60
C LYS A 205 -14.02 9.13 26.95
N ALA A 206 -13.70 10.23 27.64
CA ALA A 206 -14.67 11.27 27.96
C ALA A 206 -15.30 11.87 26.69
N ARG A 207 -14.51 12.09 25.64
CA ARG A 207 -14.99 12.58 24.34
C ARG A 207 -15.94 11.58 23.66
N MET A 208 -15.63 10.29 23.71
CA MET A 208 -16.52 9.25 23.18
C MET A 208 -17.84 9.16 23.95
N GLU A 209 -17.81 9.27 25.28
CA GLU A 209 -19.01 9.26 26.12
C GLU A 209 -19.88 10.49 25.87
N ARG A 210 -19.28 11.68 25.79
CA ARG A 210 -19.97 12.92 25.41
C ARG A 210 -20.62 12.83 24.03
N ALA A 211 -19.94 12.23 23.06
CA ALA A 211 -20.49 11.99 21.73
C ALA A 211 -21.69 11.02 21.76
N LYS A 212 -21.65 9.99 22.61
CA LYS A 212 -22.78 9.08 22.83
C LYS A 212 -23.98 9.80 23.44
N LEU A 213 -23.75 10.68 24.43
CA LEU A 213 -24.81 11.48 25.06
C LEU A 213 -25.53 12.39 24.06
N LEU A 214 -24.78 13.07 23.18
CA LEU A 214 -25.37 13.92 22.14
C LEU A 214 -26.17 13.13 21.10
N LYS A 215 -25.75 11.89 20.82
CA LYS A 215 -26.50 10.99 19.94
C LYS A 215 -27.80 10.49 20.57
N GLU A 216 -27.77 10.23 21.88
CA GLU A 216 -28.94 9.73 22.62
C GLU A 216 -29.97 10.82 22.90
N PHE A 217 -29.51 12.05 23.13
CA PHE A 217 -30.33 13.24 23.41
C PHE A 217 -29.99 14.36 22.41
N PRO A 218 -30.48 14.26 21.16
CA PRO A 218 -30.17 15.24 20.12
C PRO A 218 -30.76 16.62 20.46
N PRO A 219 -29.99 17.71 20.35
CA PRO A 219 -30.50 19.05 20.61
C PRO A 219 -31.63 19.44 19.65
N ASP A 220 -31.64 18.90 18.43
CA ASP A 220 -32.64 19.18 17.39
C ASP A 220 -34.02 18.57 17.73
N GLU A 221 -34.06 17.52 18.54
CA GLU A 221 -35.31 16.93 19.08
C GLU A 221 -35.85 17.72 20.28
N GLY A 222 -35.22 18.86 20.63
CA GLY A 222 -35.62 19.70 21.75
C GLY A 222 -35.06 19.24 23.10
N TRP A 223 -34.12 18.28 23.13
CA TRP A 223 -33.39 17.95 24.35
C TRP A 223 -32.48 19.12 24.74
N GLY A 224 -32.80 19.77 25.85
CA GLY A 224 -32.03 20.92 26.32
C GLY A 224 -32.55 21.51 27.64
N PRO A 225 -32.04 22.69 28.03
CA PRO A 225 -32.39 23.32 29.31
C PRO A 225 -33.89 23.63 29.46
N LYS A 226 -34.59 23.91 28.35
CA LYS A 226 -36.04 24.11 28.38
C LYS A 226 -36.79 22.79 28.66
N ARG A 227 -36.31 21.67 28.14
CA ARG A 227 -36.91 20.34 28.33
C ARG A 227 -36.82 19.89 29.79
N ILE A 228 -35.69 20.11 30.46
CA ILE A 228 -35.58 19.76 31.88
C ILE A 228 -36.51 20.60 32.76
N GLN A 229 -36.69 21.89 32.43
CA GLN A 229 -37.68 22.75 33.10
C GLN A 229 -39.10 22.24 32.88
N GLU A 230 -39.46 21.88 31.64
CA GLU A 230 -40.77 21.30 31.30
C GLU A 230 -41.05 20.00 32.07
N ILE A 231 -40.08 19.08 32.13
CA ILE A 231 -40.20 17.82 32.88
C ILE A 231 -40.43 18.09 34.37
N ASN A 232 -39.66 19.02 34.95
CA ASN A 232 -39.81 19.39 36.36
C ASN A 232 -41.17 20.06 36.64
N LEU A 233 -41.63 20.93 35.74
CA LEU A 233 -42.94 21.57 35.86
C LEU A 233 -44.08 20.55 35.77
N ARG A 234 -44.03 19.62 34.82
CA ARG A 234 -45.03 18.53 34.69
C ARG A 234 -45.07 17.65 35.93
N LYS A 235 -43.91 17.34 36.51
CA LYS A 235 -43.82 16.56 37.75
C LYS A 235 -44.52 17.28 38.90
N ILE A 236 -44.33 18.59 39.06
CA ILE A 236 -44.91 19.37 40.16
C ILE A 236 -46.40 19.65 39.92
N ALA A 237 -46.77 20.17 38.76
CA ALA A 237 -48.13 20.64 38.49
C ALA A 237 -49.12 19.51 38.22
N LEU A 238 -48.70 18.47 37.49
CA LEU A 238 -49.59 17.42 36.99
C LEU A 238 -49.37 16.08 37.68
N HIS A 239 -48.39 15.98 38.60
CA HIS A 239 -47.99 14.72 39.24
C HIS A 239 -47.63 13.61 38.25
N VAL A 240 -47.20 13.98 37.04
CA VAL A 240 -46.77 13.04 36.01
C VAL A 240 -45.29 12.76 36.18
N TYR A 241 -44.94 11.51 36.49
CA TYR A 241 -43.56 11.10 36.68
C TYR A 241 -42.79 11.04 35.35
N PRO A 242 -41.50 11.41 35.31
CA PRO A 242 -40.68 11.33 34.11
C PRO A 242 -40.56 9.88 33.62
N ASN A 243 -40.56 9.68 32.30
CA ASN A 243 -40.31 8.36 31.71
C ASN A 243 -38.83 7.94 31.87
N GLU A 244 -38.46 6.70 31.53
CA GLU A 244 -37.09 6.20 31.71
C GLU A 244 -36.04 7.05 30.96
N LYS A 245 -36.35 7.50 29.75
CA LYS A 245 -35.46 8.35 28.94
C LYS A 245 -35.28 9.73 29.58
N GLU A 246 -36.33 10.33 30.12
CA GLU A 246 -36.31 11.62 30.83
C GLU A 246 -35.57 11.51 32.17
N LYS A 247 -35.76 10.41 32.93
CA LYS A 247 -34.97 10.14 34.15
C LYS A 247 -33.48 10.08 33.84
N ARG A 248 -33.10 9.35 32.78
CA ARG A 248 -31.72 9.26 32.33
C ARG A 248 -31.18 10.62 31.89
N PHE A 249 -31.96 11.40 31.15
CA PHE A 249 -31.57 12.75 30.73
C PHE A 249 -31.30 13.67 31.93
N ILE A 250 -32.14 13.63 32.97
CA ILE A 250 -31.93 14.41 34.19
C ILE A 250 -30.60 14.04 34.87
N GLN A 251 -30.27 12.75 34.94
CA GLN A 251 -29.03 12.27 35.55
C GLN A 251 -27.77 12.73 34.80
N VAL A 252 -27.82 12.75 33.47
CA VAL A 252 -26.66 13.09 32.61
C VAL A 252 -26.67 14.56 32.12
N PHE A 253 -27.59 15.39 32.62
CA PHE A 253 -27.84 16.72 32.07
C PHE A 253 -26.60 17.63 32.11
N GLU A 254 -25.82 17.59 33.21
CA GLU A 254 -24.61 18.40 33.34
C GLU A 254 -23.51 17.99 32.33
N GLU A 255 -23.32 16.69 32.15
CA GLU A 255 -22.35 16.14 31.19
C GLU A 255 -22.78 16.43 29.75
N TRP A 256 -24.07 16.27 29.47
CA TRP A 256 -24.67 16.64 28.19
C TRP A 256 -24.48 18.13 27.90
N GLN A 257 -24.66 19.01 28.88
CA GLN A 257 -24.47 20.46 28.71
C GLN A 257 -23.01 20.80 28.36
N LYS A 258 -22.03 20.11 28.98
CA LYS A 258 -20.61 20.25 28.65
C LYS A 258 -20.34 19.77 27.22
N ALA A 259 -20.82 18.58 26.87
CA ALA A 259 -20.69 18.01 25.52
C ALA A 259 -21.27 18.94 24.44
N PHE A 260 -22.43 19.54 24.71
CA PHE A 260 -23.11 20.44 23.80
C PHE A 260 -22.32 21.74 23.57
N LYS A 261 -21.75 22.34 24.63
CA LYS A 261 -20.87 23.52 24.51
C LYS A 261 -19.64 23.22 23.67
N GLU A 262 -18.97 22.10 23.93
CA GLU A 262 -17.79 21.67 23.17
C GLU A 262 -18.13 21.46 21.69
N ALA A 263 -19.26 20.83 21.38
CA ALA A 263 -19.73 20.64 20.02
C ALA A 263 -20.04 21.97 19.31
N GLN A 264 -20.62 22.94 20.01
CA GLN A 264 -20.84 24.28 19.46
C GLN A 264 -19.52 25.00 19.16
N GLU A 265 -18.52 24.87 20.04
CA GLU A 265 -17.20 25.46 19.83
C GLU A 265 -16.47 24.82 18.64
N THR A 266 -16.53 23.49 18.49
CA THR A 266 -15.93 22.81 17.33
C THR A 266 -16.60 23.23 16.03
N GLN A 267 -17.94 23.32 15.99
CA GLN A 267 -18.65 23.80 14.82
C GLN A 267 -18.31 25.26 14.47
N LYS A 268 -18.16 26.14 15.47
CA LYS A 268 -17.72 27.52 15.25
C LYS A 268 -16.31 27.57 14.67
N LYS A 269 -15.38 26.77 15.21
CA LYS A 269 -13.99 26.69 14.73
C LYS A 269 -13.93 26.15 13.29
N GLU A 270 -14.68 25.11 12.97
CA GLU A 270 -14.76 24.54 11.61
C GLU A 270 -15.31 25.56 10.60
N LYS A 271 -16.37 26.29 10.94
CA LYS A 271 -16.90 27.37 10.09
C LYS A 271 -15.88 28.49 9.84
N VAL A 272 -15.09 28.86 10.85
CA VAL A 272 -14.02 29.86 10.71
C VAL A 272 -12.89 29.34 9.82
N LEU A 273 -12.46 28.09 10.01
CA LEU A 273 -11.46 27.42 9.17
C LEU A 273 -11.91 27.30 7.71
N GLU A 274 -13.16 26.91 7.48
CA GLU A 274 -13.73 26.80 6.14
C GLU A 274 -13.78 28.16 5.44
N LYS A 275 -14.19 29.22 6.16
CA LYS A 275 -14.17 30.60 5.64
C LYS A 275 -12.76 31.08 5.31
N ALA A 276 -11.76 30.74 6.13
CA ALA A 276 -10.36 31.08 5.88
C ALA A 276 -9.78 30.36 4.64
N MET A 277 -10.15 29.09 4.41
CA MET A 277 -9.71 28.35 3.23
C MET A 277 -10.37 28.84 1.93
N LYS A 278 -11.64 29.26 1.97
CA LYS A 278 -12.35 29.80 0.81
C LYS A 278 -11.88 31.22 0.41
N GLY A 279 -11.58 32.08 1.39
CA GLY A 279 -11.15 33.47 1.13
C GLY A 279 -9.75 33.64 0.53
N GLY A 280 -8.91 32.60 0.51
CA GLY A 280 -7.54 32.68 -0.03
C GLY A 280 -7.40 32.51 -1.55
N LYS A 281 -8.50 32.23 -2.27
CA LYS A 281 -8.47 31.92 -3.72
C LYS A 281 -8.98 33.01 -4.66
N GLU A 282 -9.61 34.07 -4.16
CA GLU A 282 -10.22 35.12 -5.00
C GLU A 282 -9.36 36.39 -5.17
N GLY A 283 -8.10 36.37 -4.71
CA GLY A 283 -7.20 37.53 -4.72
C GLY A 283 -5.93 37.40 -5.55
N LYS A 284 -5.89 36.54 -6.58
CA LYS A 284 -4.75 36.41 -7.51
C LYS A 284 -5.19 36.44 -8.96
#